data_AF-L1PNM6-F1
#
_entry.id   AF-L1PNM6-F1
#
_cell.length_a   1.000
_cell.length_b   1.000
_cell.length_c   1.000
_cell.angle_alpha   90.00
_cell.angle_beta   90.00
_cell.angle_gamma   90.00
#
_symmetry.space_group_name_H-M   'P 1'
#
loop_
_entity.id
_entity.type
_entity.pdbx_description
1 polymer ?
#
loop_
_entity_poly.entity_id
_entity_poly.type
_entity_poly.pdbx_seq_one_letter_code
_entity_poly.pdbx_strand_id
1 'polypeptide(L)'
;MNIIELINLIKPLPELFIHEHDIFCLEAFLNGWYYRNQEEEVKANILYNDFYYWLRKKYHLRDSRGWADILFYKFKTKEKALDAFFELFDTFYQEHISRDFFGKVEWLIITLEDENYNNLAHLLKEDLKYTTLGTELCMKLRFRLTTILQEREIYPRVYFSLVEELLKELNEKVTF
;
A
#
# COMPACT_ATOMS: atom_id res chain seq x y z
N MET A 1 16.92 -1.63 2.91
CA MET A 1 16.05 -2.79 2.60
C MET A 1 14.64 -2.34 2.91
N ASN A 2 13.68 -2.47 2.00
CA ASN A 2 12.29 -2.08 2.24
C ASN A 2 11.43 -3.27 2.69
N ILE A 3 10.16 -3.01 3.05
CA ILE A 3 9.25 -4.06 3.56
C ILE A 3 8.95 -5.15 2.50
N ILE A 4 8.87 -4.78 1.22
CA ILE A 4 8.60 -5.72 0.11
C ILE A 4 9.81 -6.64 -0.07
N GLU A 5 11.01 -6.07 -0.10
CA GLU A 5 12.27 -6.82 -0.17
C GLU A 5 12.40 -7.79 1.02
N LEU A 6 12.00 -7.34 2.22
CA LEU A 6 12.01 -8.19 3.40
C LEU A 6 10.98 -9.33 3.32
N ILE A 7 9.74 -9.04 2.94
CA ILE A 7 8.70 -10.07 2.78
C ILE A 7 9.14 -11.12 1.75
N ASN A 8 9.70 -10.68 0.63
CA ASN A 8 10.23 -11.57 -0.41
C ASN A 8 11.44 -12.39 0.06
N LEU A 9 12.26 -11.86 0.97
CA LEU A 9 13.36 -12.59 1.59
C LEU A 9 12.87 -13.68 2.55
N ILE A 10 11.82 -13.40 3.33
CA ILE A 10 11.26 -14.32 4.33
C ILE A 10 10.47 -15.45 3.67
N LYS A 11 9.68 -15.12 2.66
CA LYS A 11 8.68 -16.00 2.02
C LYS A 11 9.16 -17.42 1.66
N PRO A 12 10.37 -17.65 1.12
CA PRO A 12 10.78 -19.00 0.72
C PRO A 12 10.94 -19.97 1.90
N LEU A 13 11.28 -19.47 3.09
CA LEU A 13 11.50 -20.29 4.28
C LEU A 13 11.29 -19.45 5.57
N PRO A 14 10.03 -19.12 5.91
CA PRO A 14 9.73 -18.16 6.97
C PRO A 14 10.28 -18.58 8.34
N GLU A 15 10.31 -19.86 8.65
CA GLU A 15 10.74 -20.42 9.93
C GLU A 15 12.19 -20.06 10.30
N LEU A 16 13.05 -19.79 9.31
CA LEU A 16 14.41 -19.30 9.56
C LEU A 16 14.44 -17.91 10.21
N PHE A 17 13.40 -17.10 9.98
CA PHE A 17 13.29 -15.74 10.48
C PHE A 17 12.39 -15.65 11.72
N ILE A 18 11.31 -16.44 11.74
CA ILE A 18 10.23 -16.28 12.73
C ILE A 18 10.02 -17.50 13.64
N HIS A 19 10.93 -18.49 13.56
CA HIS A 19 10.96 -19.73 14.34
C HIS A 19 9.80 -20.71 14.07
N GLU A 20 8.56 -20.27 14.23
CA GLU A 20 7.36 -21.08 14.00
C GLU A 20 6.62 -20.60 12.74
N HIS A 21 5.98 -21.53 12.04
CA HIS A 21 5.16 -21.24 10.86
C HIS A 21 3.82 -20.60 11.27
N ASP A 22 3.88 -19.40 11.83
CA ASP A 22 2.78 -18.72 12.53
C ASP A 22 2.65 -17.26 12.03
N ILE A 23 1.45 -16.89 11.56
CA ILE A 23 1.11 -15.54 11.10
C ILE A 23 1.41 -14.45 12.14
N PHE A 24 1.23 -14.73 13.43
CA PHE A 24 1.50 -13.77 14.51
C PHE A 24 2.99 -13.68 14.81
N CYS A 25 3.76 -14.75 14.60
CA CYS A 25 5.22 -14.67 14.64
C CYS A 25 5.75 -13.79 13.49
N LEU A 26 5.17 -13.91 12.29
CA LEU A 26 5.47 -13.01 11.18
C LEU A 26 5.12 -11.57 11.52
N GLU A 27 3.91 -11.33 12.02
CA GLU A 27 3.47 -9.98 12.41
C GLU A 27 4.41 -9.34 13.44
N ALA A 28 4.75 -10.07 14.50
CA ALA A 28 5.67 -9.59 15.53
C ALA A 28 7.06 -9.26 14.96
N PHE A 29 7.58 -10.12 14.07
CA PHE A 29 8.86 -9.89 13.40
C PHE A 29 8.83 -8.63 12.52
N LEU A 30 7.81 -8.49 11.67
CA LEU A 30 7.67 -7.34 10.78
C LEU A 30 7.45 -6.05 11.58
N ASN A 31 6.70 -6.10 12.67
CA ASN A 31 6.53 -4.97 13.59
C ASN A 31 7.86 -4.57 14.21
N GLY A 32 8.65 -5.52 14.73
CA GLY A 32 9.97 -5.24 15.26
C GLY A 32 10.92 -4.65 14.22
N TRP A 33 10.86 -5.15 12.98
CA TRP A 33 11.60 -4.60 11.85
C TRP A 33 11.19 -3.17 11.54
N TYR A 34 9.89 -2.86 11.57
CA TYR A 34 9.34 -1.54 11.31
C TYR A 34 9.78 -0.53 12.38
N TYR A 35 9.66 -0.88 13.66
CA TYR A 35 9.98 0.03 14.75
C TYR A 35 11.48 0.34 14.91
N ARG A 36 12.37 -0.44 14.27
CA ARG A 36 13.82 -0.20 14.36
C ARG A 36 14.28 1.07 13.63
N ASN A 37 13.54 1.51 12.60
CA ASN A 37 13.96 2.61 11.72
C ASN A 37 12.78 3.46 11.27
N GLN A 38 12.55 4.57 11.97
CA GLN A 38 11.45 5.50 11.70
C GLN A 38 11.59 6.22 10.34
N GLU A 39 12.79 6.28 9.75
CA GLU A 39 12.98 6.89 8.42
C GLU A 39 12.48 6.00 7.27
N GLU A 40 12.30 4.68 7.52
CA GLU A 40 11.71 3.74 6.56
C GLU A 40 10.18 3.62 6.71
N GLU A 41 9.57 4.44 7.58
CA GLU A 41 8.13 4.42 7.92
C GLU A 41 7.22 4.51 6.69
N VAL A 42 7.60 5.36 5.73
CA VAL A 42 6.87 5.53 4.47
C VAL A 42 6.73 4.20 3.74
N LYS A 43 7.81 3.42 3.63
CA LYS A 43 7.82 2.20 2.81
C LYS A 43 7.03 1.04 3.41
N ALA A 44 6.82 1.06 4.73
CA ALA A 44 6.07 0.00 5.42
C ALA A 44 4.55 0.17 5.29
N ASN A 45 4.08 1.35 4.90
CA ASN A 45 2.65 1.62 4.70
C ASN A 45 1.99 0.73 3.64
N ILE A 46 2.76 0.24 2.66
CA ILE A 46 2.25 -0.75 1.68
C ILE A 46 1.67 -1.97 2.38
N LEU A 47 2.30 -2.42 3.48
CA LEU A 47 1.80 -3.52 4.30
C LEU A 47 0.72 -3.07 5.29
N TYR A 48 1.01 -2.06 6.10
CA TYR A 48 0.17 -1.71 7.24
C TYR A 48 -1.08 -0.93 6.87
N ASN A 49 -1.09 -0.29 5.70
CA ASN A 49 -2.18 0.54 5.23
C ASN A 49 -2.79 -0.02 3.94
N ASP A 50 -2.05 -0.08 2.84
CA ASP A 50 -2.63 -0.43 1.53
C ASP A 50 -3.09 -1.88 1.47
N PHE A 51 -2.23 -2.82 1.85
CA PHE A 51 -2.57 -4.24 1.90
C PHE A 51 -3.66 -4.52 2.94
N TYR A 52 -3.56 -3.93 4.13
CA TYR A 52 -4.59 -4.01 5.17
C TYR A 52 -5.96 -3.52 4.66
N TYR A 53 -5.98 -2.37 3.98
CA TYR A 53 -7.16 -1.79 3.39
C TYR A 53 -7.76 -2.70 2.32
N TRP A 54 -6.93 -3.21 1.41
CA TRP A 54 -7.32 -4.15 0.38
C TRP A 54 -7.93 -5.44 0.96
N LEU A 55 -7.33 -6.01 2.01
CA LEU A 55 -7.86 -7.18 2.72
C LEU A 55 -9.24 -6.91 3.32
N ARG A 56 -9.41 -5.76 3.99
CA ARG A 56 -10.71 -5.37 4.56
C ARG A 56 -11.79 -5.28 3.50
N LYS A 57 -11.47 -4.67 2.36
CA LYS A 57 -12.39 -4.56 1.22
C LYS A 57 -12.73 -5.92 0.64
N LYS A 58 -11.72 -6.74 0.35
CA LYS A 58 -11.86 -8.11 -0.22
C LYS A 58 -12.77 -8.99 0.63
N TYR A 59 -12.71 -8.84 1.95
CA TYR A 59 -13.45 -9.68 2.89
C TYR A 59 -14.67 -9.01 3.53
N HIS A 60 -15.03 -7.80 3.08
CA HIS A 60 -16.14 -6.99 3.59
C HIS A 60 -16.12 -6.81 5.13
N LEU A 61 -14.93 -6.59 5.70
CA LEU A 61 -14.73 -6.44 7.14
C LEU A 61 -14.80 -4.97 7.56
N ARG A 62 -15.52 -4.71 8.68
CA ARG A 62 -15.72 -3.37 9.25
C ARG A 62 -15.12 -3.21 10.66
N ASP A 63 -14.39 -4.20 11.15
CA ASP A 63 -13.73 -4.14 12.45
C ASP A 63 -12.30 -3.58 12.35
N SER A 64 -11.70 -3.34 13.52
CA SER A 64 -10.40 -2.70 13.70
C SER A 64 -9.25 -3.69 13.90
N ARG A 65 -9.39 -4.93 13.39
CA ARG A 65 -8.36 -5.97 13.52
C ARG A 65 -7.15 -5.64 12.64
N GLY A 66 -5.95 -6.08 13.06
CA GLY A 66 -4.77 -6.01 12.20
C GLY A 66 -4.89 -6.94 10.98
N TRP A 67 -3.98 -6.78 10.01
CA TRP A 67 -3.96 -7.65 8.81
C TRP A 67 -3.75 -9.13 9.19
N ALA A 68 -2.94 -9.43 10.21
CA ALA A 68 -2.69 -10.80 10.68
C ALA A 68 -3.95 -11.42 11.30
N ASP A 69 -4.65 -10.66 12.14
CA ASP A 69 -5.93 -11.06 12.74
C ASP A 69 -7.02 -11.31 11.69
N ILE A 70 -7.08 -10.48 10.64
CA ILE A 70 -8.01 -10.69 9.51
C ILE A 70 -7.75 -12.04 8.85
N LEU A 71 -6.48 -12.34 8.56
CA LEU A 71 -6.08 -13.59 7.93
C LEU A 71 -6.36 -14.78 8.84
N PHE A 72 -5.99 -14.70 10.12
CA PHE A 72 -6.30 -15.75 11.09
C PHE A 72 -7.80 -15.99 11.21
N TYR A 73 -8.60 -14.92 11.27
CA TYR A 73 -10.06 -15.02 11.31
C TYR A 73 -10.64 -15.75 10.09
N LYS A 74 -10.06 -15.56 8.90
CA LYS A 74 -10.53 -16.20 7.66
C LYS A 74 -10.04 -17.64 7.50
N PHE A 75 -8.75 -17.90 7.76
CA PHE A 75 -8.11 -19.18 7.46
C PHE A 75 -8.08 -20.16 8.66
N LYS A 76 -8.49 -19.70 9.86
CA LYS A 76 -8.76 -20.48 11.08
C LYS A 76 -7.56 -21.12 11.78
N THR A 77 -6.46 -21.33 11.08
CA THR A 77 -5.20 -21.82 11.63
C THR A 77 -4.10 -20.83 11.34
N LYS A 78 -3.09 -20.77 12.21
CA LYS A 78 -2.01 -19.79 12.09
C LYS A 78 -1.13 -20.05 10.87
N GLU A 79 -0.94 -21.33 10.55
CA GLU A 79 -0.14 -21.82 9.44
C GLU A 79 -0.78 -21.44 8.10
N LYS A 80 -2.04 -21.84 7.89
CA LYS A 80 -2.79 -21.45 6.69
C LYS A 80 -2.93 -19.94 6.53
N ALA A 81 -3.00 -19.19 7.62
CA ALA A 81 -3.04 -17.73 7.56
C ALA A 81 -1.68 -17.15 7.09
N LEU A 82 -0.57 -17.77 7.48
CA LEU A 82 0.77 -17.42 7.00
C LEU A 82 0.97 -17.77 5.53
N ASP A 83 0.58 -18.96 5.09
CA ASP A 83 0.59 -19.33 3.67
C ASP A 83 -0.23 -18.32 2.84
N ALA A 84 -1.46 -18.07 3.27
CA ALA A 84 -2.36 -17.13 2.61
C ALA A 84 -1.84 -15.69 2.63
N PHE A 85 -1.10 -15.27 3.67
CA PHE A 85 -0.47 -13.95 3.70
C PHE A 85 0.42 -13.75 2.48
N PHE A 86 1.33 -14.69 2.20
CA PHE A 86 2.28 -14.55 1.10
C PHE A 86 1.59 -14.56 -0.26
N GLU A 87 0.57 -15.41 -0.45
CA GLU A 87 -0.21 -15.44 -1.69
C GLU A 87 -1.03 -14.16 -1.91
N LEU A 88 -1.69 -13.67 -0.86
CA LEU A 88 -2.53 -12.49 -0.92
C LEU A 88 -1.70 -11.21 -1.07
N PHE A 89 -0.55 -11.14 -0.40
CA PHE A 89 0.37 -10.01 -0.52
C PHE A 89 0.94 -9.93 -1.93
N ASP A 90 1.35 -11.06 -2.52
CA ASP A 90 1.75 -11.13 -3.93
C ASP A 90 0.63 -10.65 -4.86
N THR A 91 -0.59 -11.17 -4.66
CA THR A 91 -1.74 -10.81 -5.48
C THR A 91 -2.00 -9.30 -5.41
N PHE A 92 -2.06 -8.74 -4.20
CA PHE A 92 -2.21 -7.31 -3.98
C PHE A 92 -1.08 -6.51 -4.64
N TYR A 93 0.18 -6.94 -4.44
CA TYR A 93 1.34 -6.25 -4.98
C TYR A 93 1.27 -6.23 -6.51
N GLN A 94 0.97 -7.35 -7.16
CA GLN A 94 0.83 -7.44 -8.61
C GLN A 94 -0.36 -6.62 -9.13
N GLU A 95 -1.49 -6.66 -8.43
CA GLU A 95 -2.71 -6.00 -8.84
C GLU A 95 -2.66 -4.48 -8.66
N HIS A 96 -1.89 -3.93 -7.70
CA HIS A 96 -2.04 -2.53 -7.31
C HIS A 96 -0.74 -1.75 -7.16
N ILE A 97 0.40 -2.42 -6.92
CA ILE A 97 1.68 -1.75 -6.61
C ILE A 97 2.71 -1.93 -7.72
N SER A 98 2.79 -3.11 -8.36
CA SER A 98 3.74 -3.35 -9.47
C SER A 98 3.25 -2.78 -10.81
N ARG A 99 2.12 -2.08 -10.83
CA ARG A 99 1.64 -1.41 -12.05
C ARG A 99 2.58 -0.28 -12.45
N ASP A 100 2.46 0.14 -13.70
CA ASP A 100 3.04 1.40 -14.12
C ASP A 100 2.50 2.58 -13.28
N PHE A 101 3.13 3.73 -13.43
CA PHE A 101 2.74 4.96 -12.73
C PHE A 101 1.22 5.22 -12.76
N PHE A 102 0.57 5.00 -13.89
CA PHE A 102 -0.87 5.26 -14.03
C PHE A 102 -1.70 4.27 -13.23
N GLY A 103 -1.33 3.00 -13.20
CA GLY A 103 -2.02 2.01 -12.37
C GLY A 103 -1.92 2.29 -10.86
N LYS A 104 -0.82 2.91 -10.41
CA LYS A 104 -0.69 3.40 -9.02
C LYS A 104 -1.62 4.60 -8.75
N VAL A 105 -1.75 5.53 -9.70
CA VAL A 105 -2.73 6.63 -9.59
C VAL A 105 -4.16 6.10 -9.60
N GLU A 106 -4.48 5.09 -10.42
CA GLU A 106 -5.79 4.43 -10.40
C GLU A 106 -6.12 3.82 -9.03
N TRP A 107 -5.14 3.16 -8.40
CA TRP A 107 -5.31 2.64 -7.05
C TRP A 107 -5.61 3.75 -6.04
N LEU A 108 -4.83 4.84 -6.06
CA LEU A 108 -5.07 6.02 -5.22
C LEU A 108 -6.49 6.60 -5.41
N ILE A 109 -6.95 6.65 -6.66
CA ILE A 109 -8.30 7.12 -6.98
C ILE A 109 -9.35 6.22 -6.32
N ILE A 110 -9.24 4.89 -6.49
CA ILE A 110 -10.19 3.92 -5.92
C ILE A 110 -10.29 4.12 -4.40
N THR A 111 -9.15 4.26 -3.74
CA THR A 111 -9.14 4.40 -2.28
C THR A 111 -9.73 5.74 -1.83
N LEU A 112 -9.44 6.84 -2.53
CA LEU A 112 -10.05 8.15 -2.25
C LEU A 112 -11.57 8.15 -2.41
N GLU A 113 -12.11 7.45 -3.41
CA GLU A 113 -13.57 7.33 -3.61
C GLU A 113 -14.23 6.57 -2.48
N ASP A 114 -13.64 5.46 -2.07
CA ASP A 114 -14.19 4.63 -1.01
C ASP A 114 -14.21 5.36 0.35
N GLU A 115 -13.30 6.30 0.58
CA GLU A 115 -13.31 7.18 1.75
C GLU A 115 -14.06 8.51 1.55
N ASN A 116 -14.84 8.61 0.48
CA ASN A 116 -15.73 9.73 0.19
C ASN A 116 -15.00 11.06 -0.14
N TYR A 117 -13.73 11.01 -0.55
CA TYR A 117 -12.97 12.14 -1.11
C TYR A 117 -13.25 12.32 -2.61
N ASN A 118 -14.55 12.34 -2.97
CA ASN A 118 -15.03 12.25 -4.35
C ASN A 118 -14.54 13.40 -5.24
N ASN A 119 -14.36 14.61 -4.70
CA ASN A 119 -13.87 15.74 -5.48
C ASN A 119 -12.43 15.51 -5.96
N LEU A 120 -11.54 15.08 -5.08
CA LEU A 120 -10.15 14.84 -5.46
C LEU A 120 -10.01 13.63 -6.38
N ALA A 121 -10.75 12.55 -6.08
CA ALA A 121 -10.80 11.38 -6.95
C ALA A 121 -11.33 11.72 -8.35
N HIS A 122 -12.40 12.50 -8.44
CA HIS A 122 -12.95 12.98 -9.71
C HIS A 122 -11.92 13.77 -10.51
N LEU A 123 -11.25 14.72 -9.84
CA LEU A 123 -10.24 15.55 -10.45
C LEU A 123 -9.03 14.76 -10.96
N LEU A 124 -8.56 13.76 -10.20
CA LEU A 124 -7.51 12.84 -10.64
C LEU A 124 -7.98 12.00 -11.85
N LYS A 125 -9.23 11.49 -11.84
CA LYS A 125 -9.81 10.78 -12.98
C LYS A 125 -9.88 11.65 -14.24
N GLU A 126 -10.27 12.92 -14.11
CA GLU A 126 -10.34 13.83 -15.24
C GLU A 126 -8.96 14.11 -15.86
N ASP A 127 -7.94 14.28 -15.03
CA ASP A 127 -6.57 14.48 -15.51
C ASP A 127 -6.07 13.24 -16.29
N LEU A 128 -6.43 12.04 -15.85
CA LEU A 128 -6.03 10.78 -16.49
C LEU A 128 -6.74 10.47 -17.82
N LYS A 129 -7.88 11.12 -18.13
CA LYS A 129 -8.63 10.85 -19.39
C LYS A 129 -7.82 11.17 -20.66
N TYR A 130 -6.79 12.00 -20.54
CA TYR A 130 -5.94 12.40 -21.66
C TYR A 130 -4.59 11.67 -21.53
N THR A 131 -4.57 10.44 -22.02
CA THR A 131 -3.61 9.32 -21.78
C THR A 131 -2.14 9.53 -22.13
N THR A 132 -1.66 10.75 -22.37
CA THR A 132 -0.24 11.02 -22.64
C THR A 132 0.35 11.88 -21.54
N LEU A 133 1.46 11.40 -20.95
CA LEU A 133 2.24 12.09 -19.94
C LEU A 133 2.92 13.35 -20.54
N GLY A 134 2.14 14.42 -20.70
CA GLY A 134 2.64 15.74 -21.09
C GLY A 134 3.01 16.60 -19.87
N THR A 135 3.73 17.68 -20.10
CA THR A 135 4.14 18.64 -19.06
C THR A 135 2.95 19.16 -18.24
N GLU A 136 1.83 19.43 -18.90
CA GLU A 136 0.60 19.89 -18.24
C GLU A 136 0.01 18.83 -17.30
N LEU A 137 -0.08 17.58 -17.74
CA LEU A 137 -0.56 16.47 -16.90
C LEU A 137 0.36 16.28 -15.69
N CYS A 138 1.67 16.34 -15.89
CA CYS A 138 2.63 16.23 -14.79
C CYS A 138 2.47 17.35 -13.76
N MET A 139 2.26 18.60 -14.19
CA MET A 139 2.02 19.70 -13.27
C MET A 139 0.73 19.53 -12.46
N LYS A 140 -0.36 19.10 -13.10
CA LYS A 140 -1.65 18.84 -12.43
C LYS A 140 -1.53 17.71 -11.41
N LEU A 141 -0.95 16.57 -11.80
CA LEU A 141 -0.73 15.44 -10.89
C LEU A 141 0.17 15.83 -9.72
N ARG A 142 1.28 16.54 -9.98
CA ARG A 142 2.19 17.01 -8.92
C ARG A 142 1.45 17.89 -7.92
N PHE A 143 0.66 18.85 -8.41
CA PHE A 143 -0.12 19.75 -7.56
C PHE A 143 -1.05 18.95 -6.65
N ARG A 144 -1.88 18.06 -7.22
CA ARG A 144 -2.86 17.27 -6.45
C ARG A 144 -2.22 16.33 -5.44
N LEU A 145 -1.17 15.61 -5.85
CA LEU A 145 -0.45 14.71 -4.95
C LEU A 145 0.20 15.49 -3.80
N THR A 146 0.75 16.67 -4.08
CA THR A 146 1.31 17.54 -3.03
C THR A 146 0.22 18.05 -2.08
N THR A 147 -0.97 18.38 -2.59
CA THR A 147 -2.12 18.76 -1.76
C THR A 147 -2.48 17.67 -0.77
N ILE A 148 -2.49 16.39 -1.17
CA ILE A 148 -2.78 15.26 -0.26
C ILE A 148 -1.77 15.24 0.91
N LEU A 149 -0.48 15.47 0.63
CA LEU A 149 0.56 15.47 1.67
C LEU A 149 0.54 16.71 2.57
N GLN A 150 0.02 17.83 2.08
CA GLN A 150 -0.08 19.09 2.83
C GLN A 150 -1.30 19.12 3.75
N GLU A 151 -2.43 18.56 3.28
CA GLU A 151 -3.68 18.51 4.02
C GLU A 151 -3.76 17.26 4.92
N ARG A 152 -2.75 17.09 5.78
CA ARG A 152 -2.60 15.87 6.61
C ARG A 152 -3.71 15.65 7.63
N GLU A 153 -4.49 16.69 7.91
CA GLU A 153 -5.67 16.63 8.78
C GLU A 153 -6.93 16.19 8.02
N ILE A 154 -6.94 16.33 6.70
CA ILE A 154 -8.09 16.04 5.83
C ILE A 154 -7.99 14.63 5.26
N TYR A 155 -6.79 14.20 4.82
CA TYR A 155 -6.58 12.88 4.24
C TYR A 155 -5.92 11.93 5.24
N PRO A 156 -6.40 10.68 5.36
CA PRO A 156 -5.78 9.73 6.26
C PRO A 156 -4.38 9.36 5.80
N ARG A 157 -3.51 9.12 6.80
CA ARG A 157 -2.09 8.82 6.61
C ARG A 157 -1.80 7.64 5.69
N VAL A 158 -2.80 6.77 5.53
CA VAL A 158 -2.76 5.59 4.66
C VAL A 158 -2.34 5.93 3.24
N TYR A 159 -2.69 7.12 2.73
CA TYR A 159 -2.37 7.54 1.36
C TYR A 159 -0.96 8.05 1.15
N PHE A 160 -0.26 8.46 2.22
CA PHE A 160 0.94 9.27 2.06
C PHE A 160 2.09 8.49 1.42
N SER A 161 2.22 7.19 1.65
CA SER A 161 3.26 6.39 1.00
C SER A 161 3.09 6.29 -0.50
N LEU A 162 1.89 5.89 -0.94
CA LEU A 162 1.59 5.79 -2.36
C LEU A 162 1.75 7.16 -3.05
N VAL A 163 1.32 8.23 -2.39
CA VAL A 163 1.45 9.60 -2.90
C VAL A 163 2.91 10.05 -2.98
N GLU A 164 3.73 9.75 -1.98
CA GLU A 164 5.16 10.06 -1.98
C GLU A 164 5.92 9.27 -3.06
N GLU A 165 5.59 8.00 -3.25
CA GLU A 165 6.14 7.17 -4.32
C GLU A 165 5.76 7.72 -5.71
N LEU A 166 4.48 8.06 -5.91
CA LEU A 166 3.99 8.69 -7.13
C LEU A 166 4.71 10.04 -7.40
N LEU A 167 4.89 10.88 -6.39
CA LEU A 167 5.61 12.14 -6.54
C LEU A 167 7.08 11.92 -6.92
N LYS A 168 7.73 10.92 -6.34
CA LYS A 168 9.12 10.56 -6.69
C LYS A 168 9.22 10.14 -8.15
N GLU A 169 8.39 9.20 -8.60
CA GLU A 169 8.36 8.76 -10.00
C GLU A 169 8.05 9.92 -10.96
N LEU A 170 7.13 10.80 -10.59
CA LEU A 170 6.78 11.96 -11.38
C LEU A 170 7.97 12.94 -11.52
N ASN A 171 8.78 13.11 -10.47
CA ASN A 171 9.97 13.96 -10.52
C ASN A 171 11.06 13.37 -11.42
N GLU A 172 11.24 12.05 -11.41
CA GLU A 172 12.16 11.32 -12.29
C GLU A 172 11.74 11.40 -13.77
N LYS A 173 10.43 11.48 -14.05
CA LYS A 173 9.90 11.59 -15.43
C LYS A 173 9.90 13.00 -16.02
N VAL A 174 9.94 14.04 -15.18
CA VAL A 174 9.89 15.46 -15.61
C VAL A 174 11.30 16.06 -15.79
N THR A 175 12.36 15.34 -15.43
CA THR A 175 13.75 15.81 -15.50
C THR A 175 14.44 15.65 -16.86
N PHE A 176 13.67 15.47 -17.94
CA PHE A 176 14.15 15.37 -19.33
C PHE A 176 13.59 16.48 -20.22
#